data_AF-A0A3N6LUL1-F1
#
_entry.id   AF-A0A3N6LUL1-F1
#
_cell.length_a   1.000
_cell.length_b   1.000
_cell.length_c   1.000
_cell.angle_alpha   90.00
_cell.angle_beta   90.00
_cell.angle_gamma   90.00
#
_symmetry.space_group_name_H-M   'P 1'
#
loop_
_entity.id
_entity.type
_entity.pdbx_description
1 polymer ?
#
loop_
_entity_poly.entity_id
_entity_poly.type
_entity_poly.pdbx_seq_one_letter_code
_entity_poly.pdbx_strand_id
1 'polypeptide(L)'
;MTDTHALYAVSPLDGRYGGRTAPLSPYASEAALMRARVRVEVEYLIALANLEATPLEFDLEERAHLRELYESFAEEDAQLIKTLETEGYAEFDATNHDVKAVEYFVRHRLPEGSDASPWIHFGLTSEDVNNLAHRLLVREAVDEVLLPALYEVRDSLAEMARDHRDLPMLARTHGQPATPTTFGKEMAVYAARLARATGRIREATDDLRGKLGGASGTYAAHHAAYPDVDWPAFAEAFVTDLGLEFESLTTQVNPCDDLAALFDAVRGANDVLLDLDLDVWLYVSDRYLGQEAVSGETGSSTMPHKVNPIDFENSEGNLSKANSDLTFLADYVTTSRLQRDLSDSTVKRNIGAAFAHCLIGYDKTAAGLEKVVPTEAVMREDLESTPEIIGEAVQTILRREGQEDAYEQVKDLTRGKDVTLADFRELFDDLAVDESVREELRELTPTGYTGVADELVDDLE
;
A
#
# COMPACT_ATOMS: atom_id res chain seq x y z
N MET A 1 21.99 -21.04 -2.86
CA MET A 1 21.09 -21.06 -1.67
C MET A 1 20.66 -22.50 -1.43
N THR A 2 20.15 -22.87 -0.24
CA THR A 2 19.58 -24.21 -0.07
C THR A 2 18.17 -24.24 -0.67
N ASP A 3 17.92 -25.11 -1.65
CA ASP A 3 16.58 -25.41 -2.16
C ASP A 3 15.70 -25.91 -1.01
N THR A 4 14.99 -24.98 -0.38
CA THR A 4 14.13 -25.25 0.76
C THR A 4 12.71 -25.24 0.25
N HIS A 5 12.09 -26.41 0.22
CA HIS A 5 10.69 -26.53 -0.18
C HIS A 5 9.81 -25.63 0.69
N ALA A 6 8.81 -24.94 0.11
CA ALA A 6 7.99 -23.92 0.77
C ALA A 6 7.38 -24.35 2.12
N LEU A 7 7.06 -25.65 2.29
CA LEU A 7 6.58 -26.22 3.56
C LEU A 7 7.57 -26.14 4.73
N TYR A 8 8.86 -25.95 4.44
CA TYR A 8 9.93 -25.79 5.43
C TYR A 8 10.43 -24.34 5.52
N ALA A 9 9.81 -23.40 4.80
CA ALA A 9 10.15 -21.99 4.91
C ALA A 9 9.87 -21.50 6.35
N VAL A 10 10.82 -20.76 6.92
CA VAL A 10 10.68 -20.18 8.27
C VAL A 10 9.65 -19.07 8.26
N SER A 11 9.68 -18.23 7.22
CA SER A 11 8.69 -17.17 7.02
C SER A 11 7.46 -17.73 6.32
N PRO A 12 6.23 -17.37 6.77
CA PRO A 12 5.02 -17.72 6.04
C PRO A 12 4.94 -17.00 4.69
N LEU A 13 5.67 -15.89 4.50
CA LEU A 13 5.72 -15.11 3.26
C LEU A 13 6.27 -15.94 2.09
N ASP A 14 7.27 -16.77 2.34
CA ASP A 14 7.87 -17.66 1.33
C ASP A 14 7.31 -19.10 1.39
N GLY A 15 6.48 -19.37 2.40
CA GLY A 15 5.86 -20.67 2.64
C GLY A 15 4.37 -20.66 2.32
N ARG A 16 3.54 -20.58 3.37
CA ARG A 16 2.07 -20.62 3.28
C ARG A 16 1.49 -19.61 2.29
N TYR A 17 2.08 -18.42 2.21
CA TYR A 17 1.63 -17.32 1.36
C TYR A 17 2.51 -17.11 0.12
N GLY A 18 3.47 -18.01 -0.15
CA GLY A 18 4.43 -17.87 -1.25
C GLY A 18 3.77 -17.66 -2.62
N GLY A 19 2.61 -18.28 -2.86
CA GLY A 19 1.86 -18.07 -4.10
C GLY A 19 1.28 -16.66 -4.24
N ARG A 20 0.97 -15.98 -3.14
CA ARG A 20 0.44 -14.60 -3.12
C ARG A 20 1.54 -13.55 -3.17
N THR A 21 2.69 -13.85 -2.59
CA THR A 21 3.85 -12.94 -2.54
C THR A 21 4.77 -13.09 -3.75
N ALA A 22 4.59 -14.14 -4.57
CA ALA A 22 5.37 -14.37 -5.78
C ALA A 22 5.48 -13.15 -6.74
N PRO A 23 4.43 -12.32 -6.94
CA PRO A 23 4.54 -11.11 -7.76
C PRO A 23 5.58 -10.09 -7.27
N LEU A 24 5.94 -10.11 -5.98
CA LEU A 24 6.99 -9.26 -5.42
C LEU A 24 8.40 -9.81 -5.64
N SER A 25 8.57 -11.11 -5.92
CA SER A 25 9.89 -11.74 -6.06
C SER A 25 10.82 -11.02 -7.08
N PRO A 26 10.33 -10.54 -8.24
CA PRO A 26 11.12 -9.75 -9.17
C PRO A 26 11.63 -8.40 -8.61
N TYR A 27 11.14 -7.96 -7.45
CA TYR A 27 11.47 -6.66 -6.85
C TYR A 27 12.04 -6.77 -5.42
N ALA A 28 11.68 -7.81 -4.68
CA ALA A 28 11.90 -7.95 -3.25
C ALA A 28 12.91 -9.06 -2.88
N SER A 29 13.53 -9.71 -3.86
CA SER A 29 14.46 -10.82 -3.65
C SER A 29 15.93 -10.41 -3.73
N GLU A 30 16.83 -11.29 -3.27
CA GLU A 30 18.28 -11.11 -3.44
C GLU A 30 18.66 -11.06 -4.93
N ALA A 31 18.02 -11.87 -5.77
CA ALA A 31 18.21 -11.84 -7.23
C ALA A 31 17.73 -10.52 -7.84
N ALA A 32 16.60 -9.96 -7.38
CA ALA A 32 16.14 -8.64 -7.81
C ALA A 32 17.15 -7.55 -7.45
N LEU A 33 17.71 -7.58 -6.24
CA LEU A 33 18.77 -6.65 -5.82
C LEU A 33 20.03 -6.79 -6.66
N MET A 34 20.43 -8.02 -7.01
CA MET A 34 21.54 -8.26 -7.94
C MET A 34 21.25 -7.66 -9.33
N ARG A 35 20.06 -7.94 -9.91
CA ARG A 35 19.64 -7.38 -11.21
C ARG A 35 19.69 -5.85 -11.21
N ALA A 36 19.12 -5.21 -10.19
CA ALA A 36 19.08 -3.76 -10.10
C ALA A 36 20.49 -3.15 -9.91
N ARG A 37 21.40 -3.82 -9.19
CA ARG A 37 22.80 -3.40 -9.09
C ARG A 37 23.51 -3.52 -10.44
N VAL A 38 23.29 -4.60 -11.19
CA VAL A 38 23.81 -4.75 -12.56
C VAL A 38 23.30 -3.61 -13.44
N ARG A 39 22.00 -3.29 -13.39
CA ARG A 39 21.41 -2.15 -14.13
C ARG A 39 22.12 -0.84 -13.82
N VAL A 40 22.34 -0.52 -12.54
CA VAL A 40 23.00 0.73 -12.14
C VAL A 40 24.45 0.77 -12.60
N GLU A 41 25.22 -0.31 -12.44
CA GLU A 41 26.62 -0.38 -12.90
C GLU A 41 26.73 -0.25 -14.42
N VAL A 42 25.87 -0.94 -15.17
CA VAL A 42 25.83 -0.90 -16.63
C VAL A 42 25.48 0.49 -17.13
N GLU A 43 24.39 1.08 -16.65
CA GLU A 43 23.99 2.42 -17.10
C GLU A 43 25.01 3.47 -16.68
N TYR A 44 25.67 3.32 -15.52
CA TYR A 44 26.75 4.22 -15.11
C TYR A 44 27.96 4.13 -16.04
N LEU A 45 28.37 2.92 -16.42
CA LEU A 45 29.45 2.70 -17.38
C LEU A 45 29.12 3.31 -18.75
N ILE A 46 27.88 3.14 -19.22
CA ILE A 46 27.39 3.75 -20.47
C ILE A 46 27.37 5.28 -20.35
N ALA A 47 26.98 5.84 -19.20
CA ALA A 47 26.97 7.28 -18.94
C ALA A 47 28.39 7.87 -18.95
N LEU A 48 29.38 7.16 -18.36
CA LEU A 48 30.78 7.56 -18.43
C LEU A 48 31.30 7.60 -19.87
N ALA A 49 30.90 6.66 -20.73
CA ALA A 49 31.26 6.65 -22.15
C ALA A 49 30.60 7.78 -22.97
N ASN A 50 29.62 8.50 -22.41
CA ASN A 50 29.05 9.69 -23.04
C ASN A 50 29.84 10.98 -22.68
N LEU A 51 30.78 10.92 -21.73
CA LEU A 51 31.63 12.04 -21.38
C LEU A 51 32.79 12.15 -22.38
N GLU A 52 32.94 13.32 -23.03
CA GLU A 52 34.09 13.61 -23.90
C GLU A 52 35.45 13.49 -23.17
N ALA A 53 35.44 13.60 -21.84
CA ALA A 53 36.64 13.51 -21.01
C ALA A 53 37.17 12.08 -20.84
N THR A 54 36.34 11.06 -21.06
CA THR A 54 36.76 9.65 -20.92
C THR A 54 37.16 9.10 -22.29
N PRO A 55 38.14 8.18 -22.36
CA PRO A 55 38.48 7.44 -23.58
C PRO A 55 37.53 6.27 -23.85
N LEU A 56 36.46 6.11 -23.06
CA LEU A 56 35.50 5.02 -23.23
C LEU A 56 34.59 5.31 -24.42
N GLU A 57 34.50 4.34 -25.33
CA GLU A 57 33.54 4.38 -26.42
C GLU A 57 32.81 3.03 -26.46
N PHE A 58 31.48 3.07 -26.63
CA PHE A 58 30.67 1.90 -26.91
C PHE A 58 29.83 2.15 -28.14
N ASP A 59 29.90 1.23 -29.10
CA ASP A 59 28.99 1.22 -30.23
C ASP A 59 27.57 0.77 -29.81
N LEU A 60 26.65 0.73 -30.78
CA LEU A 60 25.25 0.38 -30.50
C LEU A 60 25.09 -1.09 -30.08
N GLU A 61 25.92 -2.00 -30.60
CA GLU A 61 25.86 -3.43 -30.29
C GLU A 61 26.42 -3.69 -28.90
N GLU A 62 27.53 -3.03 -28.54
CA GLU A 62 28.12 -3.11 -27.20
C GLU A 62 27.17 -2.55 -26.13
N ARG A 63 26.51 -1.41 -26.40
CA ARG A 63 25.49 -0.85 -25.48
C ARG A 63 24.30 -1.80 -25.31
N ALA A 64 23.84 -2.42 -26.39
CA ALA A 64 22.75 -3.39 -26.33
C ALA A 64 23.15 -4.64 -25.53
N HIS A 65 24.36 -5.18 -25.77
CA HIS A 65 24.91 -6.32 -25.01
C HIS A 65 25.02 -6.02 -23.52
N LEU A 66 25.52 -4.83 -23.16
CA LEU A 66 25.61 -4.41 -21.75
C LEU A 66 24.23 -4.36 -21.08
N ARG A 67 23.23 -3.81 -21.77
CA ARG A 67 21.86 -3.72 -21.23
C ARG A 67 21.17 -5.07 -21.10
N GLU A 68 21.45 -5.99 -22.02
CA GLU A 68 20.94 -7.36 -21.96
C GLU A 68 21.32 -8.06 -20.64
N LEU A 69 22.44 -7.68 -20.01
CA LEU A 69 22.87 -8.22 -18.72
C LEU A 69 21.87 -7.99 -17.58
N TYR A 70 21.06 -6.93 -17.61
CA TYR A 70 20.00 -6.72 -16.62
C TYR A 70 18.59 -6.92 -17.19
N GLU A 71 18.39 -6.73 -18.49
CA GLU A 71 17.09 -6.91 -19.16
C GLU A 71 16.69 -8.39 -19.28
N SER A 72 17.67 -9.28 -19.51
CA SER A 72 17.49 -10.73 -19.61
C SER A 72 18.06 -11.48 -18.40
N PHE A 73 18.23 -10.79 -17.28
CA PHE A 73 18.83 -11.34 -16.06
C PHE A 73 18.04 -12.53 -15.53
N ALA A 74 18.71 -13.68 -15.39
CA ALA A 74 18.11 -14.95 -15.01
C ALA A 74 18.68 -15.51 -13.70
N GLU A 75 18.12 -16.63 -13.24
CA GLU A 75 18.57 -17.33 -12.03
C GLU A 75 20.04 -17.73 -12.12
N GLU A 76 20.51 -18.14 -13.30
CA GLU A 76 21.89 -18.52 -13.56
C GLU A 76 22.85 -17.34 -13.34
N ASP A 77 22.43 -16.11 -13.68
CA ASP A 77 23.22 -14.90 -13.45
C ASP A 77 23.31 -14.60 -11.95
N ALA A 78 22.19 -14.69 -11.22
CA ALA A 78 22.17 -14.53 -9.77
C ALA A 78 23.06 -15.58 -9.07
N GLN A 79 23.00 -16.83 -9.52
CA GLN A 79 23.82 -17.90 -8.97
C GLN A 79 25.31 -17.69 -9.29
N LEU A 80 25.66 -17.17 -10.47
CA LEU A 80 27.03 -16.80 -10.80
C LEU A 80 27.55 -15.67 -9.92
N ILE A 81 26.77 -14.61 -9.70
CA ILE A 81 27.12 -13.52 -8.76
C ILE A 81 27.33 -14.10 -7.35
N LYS A 82 26.47 -15.03 -6.92
CA LYS A 82 26.63 -15.67 -5.61
C LYS A 82 27.91 -16.50 -5.52
N THR A 83 28.24 -17.25 -6.56
CA THR A 83 29.49 -18.01 -6.63
C THR A 83 30.71 -17.08 -6.59
N LEU A 84 30.70 -15.96 -7.31
CA LEU A 84 31.73 -14.91 -7.23
C LEU A 84 31.88 -14.35 -5.80
N GLU A 85 30.77 -14.20 -5.07
CA GLU A 85 30.78 -13.73 -3.69
C GLU A 85 31.42 -14.75 -2.73
N THR A 86 31.02 -16.03 -2.81
CA THR A 86 31.31 -17.03 -1.76
C THR A 86 32.47 -17.96 -2.05
N GLU A 87 32.70 -18.28 -3.33
CA GLU A 87 33.66 -19.31 -3.77
C GLU A 87 34.75 -18.75 -4.70
N GLY A 88 34.46 -17.66 -5.40
CA GLY A 88 35.26 -17.18 -6.52
C GLY A 88 34.87 -17.89 -7.83
N TYR A 89 35.23 -17.30 -8.96
CA TYR A 89 34.91 -17.85 -10.28
C TYR A 89 35.94 -17.39 -11.32
N ALA A 90 36.36 -18.31 -12.19
CA ALA A 90 37.39 -18.08 -13.21
C ALA A 90 38.68 -17.48 -12.60
N GLU A 91 39.08 -16.26 -13.00
CA GLU A 91 40.24 -15.55 -12.48
C GLU A 91 39.96 -14.75 -11.18
N PHE A 92 38.72 -14.70 -10.71
CA PHE A 92 38.30 -13.90 -9.57
C PHE A 92 38.28 -14.71 -8.27
N ASP A 93 39.01 -14.25 -7.26
CA ASP A 93 38.90 -14.75 -5.89
C ASP A 93 37.54 -14.37 -5.26
N ALA A 94 37.08 -15.17 -4.29
CA ALA A 94 35.86 -14.91 -3.53
C ALA A 94 35.88 -13.53 -2.86
N THR A 95 34.87 -12.70 -3.13
CA THR A 95 34.88 -11.31 -2.65
C THR A 95 34.46 -11.17 -1.19
N ASN A 96 33.60 -12.08 -0.70
CA ASN A 96 32.84 -11.91 0.55
C ASN A 96 32.15 -10.54 0.66
N HIS A 97 31.82 -9.94 -0.50
CA HIS A 97 31.20 -8.63 -0.63
C HIS A 97 30.31 -8.62 -1.88
N ASP A 98 29.01 -8.44 -1.67
CA ASP A 98 27.97 -8.55 -2.70
C ASP A 98 28.13 -7.58 -3.89
N VAL A 99 28.34 -6.28 -3.66
CA VAL A 99 28.55 -5.31 -4.75
C VAL A 99 29.82 -5.59 -5.54
N LYS A 100 30.91 -6.02 -4.87
CA LYS A 100 32.15 -6.40 -5.56
C LYS A 100 31.97 -7.64 -6.43
N ALA A 101 31.09 -8.56 -6.04
CA ALA A 101 30.74 -9.71 -6.87
C ALA A 101 29.95 -9.29 -8.12
N VAL A 102 29.07 -8.28 -8.01
CA VAL A 102 28.40 -7.66 -9.17
C VAL A 102 29.41 -7.00 -10.12
N GLU A 103 30.38 -6.25 -9.59
CA GLU A 103 31.47 -5.67 -10.41
C GLU A 103 32.21 -6.75 -11.20
N TYR A 104 32.56 -7.87 -10.56
CA TYR A 104 33.22 -9.00 -11.22
C TYR A 104 32.31 -9.69 -12.24
N PHE A 105 31.01 -9.78 -11.98
CA PHE A 105 30.05 -10.32 -12.95
C PHE A 105 30.00 -9.45 -14.22
N VAL A 106 29.84 -8.13 -14.07
CA VAL A 106 29.82 -7.21 -15.23
C VAL A 106 31.15 -7.30 -15.98
N ARG A 107 32.27 -7.33 -15.26
CA ARG A 107 33.61 -7.48 -15.85
C ARG A 107 33.76 -8.78 -16.63
N HIS A 108 33.29 -9.88 -16.08
CA HIS A 108 33.34 -11.20 -16.72
C HIS A 108 32.46 -11.24 -17.99
N ARG A 109 31.41 -10.42 -18.05
CA ARG A 109 30.46 -10.33 -19.16
C ARG A 109 30.82 -9.29 -20.21
N LEU A 110 31.92 -8.55 -20.04
CA LEU A 110 32.40 -7.64 -21.07
C LEU A 110 32.81 -8.42 -22.35
N PRO A 111 32.65 -7.83 -23.55
CA PRO A 111 33.18 -8.40 -24.78
C PRO A 111 34.69 -8.68 -24.69
N GLU A 112 35.16 -9.74 -25.34
CA GLU A 112 36.58 -10.09 -25.36
C GLU A 112 37.39 -8.94 -25.99
N GLY A 113 38.43 -8.48 -25.28
CA GLY A 113 39.26 -7.36 -25.72
C GLY A 113 38.73 -5.97 -25.35
N SER A 114 37.59 -5.87 -24.66
CA SER A 114 37.08 -4.60 -24.12
C SER A 114 38.07 -3.97 -23.14
N ASP A 115 38.30 -2.67 -23.28
CA ASP A 115 39.12 -1.86 -22.36
C ASP A 115 38.27 -1.19 -21.26
N ALA A 116 36.97 -1.50 -21.18
CA ALA A 116 36.04 -0.94 -20.21
C ALA A 116 36.21 -1.50 -18.78
N SER A 117 36.95 -2.60 -18.61
CA SER A 117 37.11 -3.25 -17.30
C SER A 117 37.58 -2.33 -16.16
N PRO A 118 38.53 -1.39 -16.33
CA PRO A 118 38.96 -0.47 -15.27
C PRO A 118 37.92 0.61 -14.93
N TRP A 119 36.86 0.71 -15.72
CA TRP A 119 35.84 1.75 -15.60
C TRP A 119 34.55 1.29 -14.92
N ILE A 120 34.37 -0.03 -14.81
CA ILE A 120 33.30 -0.60 -13.98
C ILE A 120 33.51 -0.11 -12.54
N HIS A 121 32.46 0.41 -11.91
CA HIS A 121 32.51 0.99 -10.57
C HIS A 121 33.48 2.18 -10.40
N PHE A 122 33.83 2.88 -11.49
CA PHE A 122 34.78 4.00 -11.44
C PHE A 122 34.27 5.14 -10.54
N GLY A 123 35.06 5.55 -9.54
CA GLY A 123 34.72 6.66 -8.64
C GLY A 123 33.60 6.38 -7.63
N LEU A 124 32.80 5.33 -7.86
CA LEU A 124 31.67 4.95 -7.04
C LEU A 124 32.08 4.40 -5.67
N THR A 125 31.12 4.45 -4.74
CA THR A 125 31.09 3.59 -3.56
C THR A 125 29.92 2.61 -3.68
N SER A 126 29.97 1.49 -2.96
CA SER A 126 28.89 0.49 -2.95
C SER A 126 27.50 1.08 -2.71
N GLU A 127 27.40 2.17 -1.93
CA GLU A 127 26.13 2.85 -1.69
C GLU A 127 25.63 3.72 -2.83
N ASP A 128 26.48 4.21 -3.73
CA ASP A 128 25.99 4.84 -4.97
C ASP A 128 25.15 3.82 -5.75
N VAL A 129 25.59 2.56 -5.81
CA VAL A 129 24.85 1.48 -6.46
C VAL A 129 23.63 1.04 -5.64
N ASN A 130 23.82 0.74 -4.34
CA ASN A 130 22.76 0.19 -3.50
C ASN A 130 21.55 1.12 -3.37
N ASN A 131 21.77 2.42 -3.18
CA ASN A 131 20.68 3.35 -2.92
C ASN A 131 19.77 3.52 -4.16
N LEU A 132 20.36 3.52 -5.35
CA LEU A 132 19.63 3.58 -6.63
C LEU A 132 18.91 2.26 -6.89
N ALA A 133 19.61 1.13 -6.71
CA ALA A 133 19.03 -0.20 -6.89
C ALA A 133 17.80 -0.40 -5.99
N HIS A 134 17.86 -0.04 -4.71
CA HIS A 134 16.71 -0.15 -3.81
C HIS A 134 15.51 0.68 -4.27
N ARG A 135 15.73 1.90 -4.78
CA ARG A 135 14.63 2.78 -5.21
C ARG A 135 13.98 2.33 -6.49
N LEU A 136 14.77 1.85 -7.45
CA LEU A 136 14.25 1.22 -8.67
C LEU A 136 13.33 0.06 -8.32
N LEU A 137 13.79 -0.83 -7.42
CA LEU A 137 12.98 -1.99 -7.00
C LEU A 137 11.74 -1.60 -6.19
N VAL A 138 11.86 -0.62 -5.28
CA VAL A 138 10.73 -0.16 -4.46
C VAL A 138 9.68 0.50 -5.33
N ARG A 139 10.09 1.36 -6.28
CA ARG A 139 9.18 1.98 -7.24
C ARG A 139 8.43 0.93 -8.04
N GLU A 140 9.16 0.01 -8.69
CA GLU A 140 8.56 -1.05 -9.50
C GLU A 140 7.63 -1.96 -8.66
N ALA A 141 8.00 -2.28 -7.42
CA ALA A 141 7.13 -3.05 -6.51
C ALA A 141 5.83 -2.30 -6.16
N VAL A 142 5.89 -0.98 -5.97
CA VAL A 142 4.71 -0.18 -5.66
C VAL A 142 3.82 -0.04 -6.89
N ASP A 143 4.39 0.32 -8.03
CA ASP A 143 3.64 0.61 -9.26
C ASP A 143 3.03 -0.63 -9.90
N GLU A 144 3.78 -1.74 -9.92
CA GLU A 144 3.38 -2.96 -10.63
C GLU A 144 2.62 -3.95 -9.74
N VAL A 145 2.67 -3.80 -8.41
CA VAL A 145 2.08 -4.79 -7.48
C VAL A 145 1.15 -4.15 -6.45
N LEU A 146 1.65 -3.22 -5.63
CA LEU A 146 0.86 -2.73 -4.49
C LEU A 146 -0.29 -1.80 -4.92
N LEU A 147 -0.01 -0.82 -5.79
CA LEU A 147 -1.03 0.10 -6.28
C LEU A 147 -2.14 -0.60 -7.06
N PRO A 148 -1.86 -1.53 -8.00
CA PRO A 148 -2.89 -2.32 -8.67
C PRO A 148 -3.80 -3.07 -7.68
N ALA A 149 -3.24 -3.75 -6.67
CA ALA A 149 -4.03 -4.45 -5.65
C ALA A 149 -4.91 -3.49 -4.83
N LEU A 150 -4.42 -2.30 -4.49
CA LEU A 150 -5.22 -1.28 -3.82
C LEU A 150 -6.33 -0.70 -4.71
N TYR A 151 -6.08 -0.57 -6.02
CA TYR A 151 -7.11 -0.13 -6.96
C TYR A 151 -8.24 -1.14 -7.10
N GLU A 152 -7.92 -2.43 -7.13
CA GLU A 152 -8.92 -3.49 -7.13
C GLU A 152 -9.86 -3.35 -5.92
N VAL A 153 -9.31 -3.23 -4.70
CA VAL A 153 -10.13 -3.03 -3.49
C VAL A 153 -10.94 -1.75 -3.54
N ARG A 154 -10.33 -0.63 -3.95
CA ARG A 154 -11.02 0.66 -4.09
C ARG A 154 -12.19 0.57 -5.08
N ASP A 155 -11.97 -0.06 -6.22
CA ASP A 155 -12.95 -0.14 -7.30
C ASP A 155 -14.10 -1.06 -6.93
N SER A 156 -13.84 -2.19 -6.25
CA SER A 156 -14.89 -3.04 -5.66
C SER A 156 -15.74 -2.29 -4.63
N LEU A 157 -15.13 -1.48 -3.76
CA LEU A 157 -15.86 -0.66 -2.81
C LEU A 157 -16.71 0.42 -3.51
N ALA A 158 -16.17 1.04 -4.56
CA ALA A 158 -16.90 2.04 -5.33
C ALA A 158 -18.06 1.42 -6.14
N GLU A 159 -17.91 0.21 -6.65
CA GLU A 159 -18.98 -0.55 -7.28
C GLU A 159 -20.08 -0.89 -6.26
N MET A 160 -19.70 -1.49 -5.13
CA MET A 160 -20.63 -1.80 -4.04
C MET A 160 -21.35 -0.56 -3.50
N ALA A 161 -20.66 0.58 -3.44
CA ALA A 161 -21.25 1.86 -3.09
C ALA A 161 -22.38 2.27 -4.03
N ARG A 162 -22.16 2.13 -5.35
CA ARG A 162 -23.15 2.49 -6.38
C ARG A 162 -24.30 1.50 -6.45
N ASP A 163 -24.03 0.21 -6.32
CA ASP A 163 -25.05 -0.84 -6.38
C ASP A 163 -26.01 -0.82 -5.19
N HIS A 164 -25.55 -0.29 -4.05
CA HIS A 164 -26.33 -0.24 -2.81
C HIS A 164 -26.49 1.18 -2.27
N ARG A 165 -26.46 2.18 -3.16
CA ARG A 165 -26.53 3.60 -2.81
C ARG A 165 -27.79 3.99 -2.02
N ASP A 166 -28.91 3.32 -2.27
CA ASP A 166 -30.20 3.57 -1.64
C ASP A 166 -30.59 2.53 -0.57
N LEU A 167 -29.71 1.58 -0.23
CA LEU A 167 -29.97 0.54 0.76
C LEU A 167 -29.90 1.11 2.18
N PRO A 168 -31.02 1.35 2.89
CA PRO A 168 -31.00 2.01 4.19
C PRO A 168 -30.39 1.08 5.25
N MET A 169 -29.58 1.67 6.13
CA MET A 169 -28.87 0.96 7.19
C MET A 169 -28.94 1.76 8.49
N LEU A 170 -29.21 1.08 9.61
CA LEU A 170 -29.12 1.70 10.93
C LEU A 170 -27.66 2.03 11.24
N ALA A 171 -27.34 3.30 11.42
CA ALA A 171 -26.01 3.70 11.82
C ALA A 171 -25.77 3.38 13.30
N ARG A 172 -24.49 3.17 13.66
CA ARG A 172 -24.08 2.95 15.05
C ARG A 172 -23.05 3.98 15.47
N THR A 173 -23.35 4.76 16.50
CA THR A 173 -22.38 5.68 17.14
C THR A 173 -22.19 5.26 18.59
N HIS A 174 -20.93 5.15 19.04
CA HIS A 174 -20.60 4.49 20.31
C HIS A 174 -21.19 3.07 20.44
N GLY A 175 -21.39 2.37 19.32
CA GLY A 175 -22.05 1.06 19.25
C GLY A 175 -23.55 1.09 19.56
N GLN A 176 -24.19 2.26 19.60
CA GLN A 176 -25.62 2.42 19.84
C GLN A 176 -26.36 2.85 18.56
N PRO A 177 -27.64 2.48 18.40
CA PRO A 177 -28.47 2.96 17.30
C PRO A 177 -28.44 4.48 17.14
N ALA A 178 -28.29 4.94 15.91
CA ALA A 178 -28.19 6.35 15.55
C ALA A 178 -28.94 6.66 14.24
N THR A 179 -28.93 7.93 13.85
CA THR A 179 -29.54 8.43 12.61
C THR A 179 -29.15 7.56 11.40
N PRO A 180 -30.12 7.06 10.61
CA PRO A 180 -29.84 6.15 9.50
C PRO A 180 -28.83 6.69 8.51
N THR A 181 -28.19 5.74 7.84
CA THR A 181 -27.33 5.96 6.67
C THR A 181 -27.79 5.00 5.56
N THR A 182 -27.01 4.90 4.50
CA THR A 182 -27.14 3.83 3.50
C THR A 182 -25.87 3.01 3.47
N PHE A 183 -26.00 1.69 3.24
CA PHE A 183 -24.84 0.81 3.11
C PHE A 183 -23.88 1.29 2.00
N GLY A 184 -24.42 1.71 0.85
CA GLY A 184 -23.61 2.21 -0.26
C GLY A 184 -22.79 3.45 0.12
N LYS A 185 -23.38 4.42 0.83
CA LYS A 185 -22.64 5.58 1.36
C LYS A 185 -21.51 5.18 2.30
N GLU A 186 -21.67 4.17 3.16
CA GLU A 186 -20.56 3.74 4.02
C GLU A 186 -19.42 3.09 3.22
N MET A 187 -19.73 2.33 2.17
CA MET A 187 -18.70 1.83 1.24
C MET A 187 -18.01 2.97 0.48
N ALA A 188 -18.76 4.00 0.08
CA ALA A 188 -18.22 5.19 -0.58
C ALA A 188 -17.19 5.92 0.30
N VAL A 189 -17.39 5.98 1.63
CA VAL A 189 -16.43 6.57 2.57
C VAL A 189 -15.06 5.88 2.47
N TYR A 190 -15.04 4.54 2.44
CA TYR A 190 -13.79 3.79 2.32
C TYR A 190 -13.15 3.93 0.93
N ALA A 191 -13.95 3.84 -0.14
CA ALA A 191 -13.47 4.05 -1.50
C ALA A 191 -12.79 5.43 -1.66
N ALA A 192 -13.42 6.50 -1.17
CA ALA A 192 -12.87 7.86 -1.22
C ALA A 192 -11.60 8.02 -0.36
N ARG A 193 -11.52 7.36 0.80
CA ARG A 193 -10.31 7.35 1.64
C ARG A 193 -9.15 6.61 0.96
N LEU A 194 -9.41 5.46 0.34
CA LEU A 194 -8.44 4.70 -0.44
C LEU A 194 -7.96 5.47 -1.67
N ALA A 195 -8.84 6.18 -2.37
CA ALA A 195 -8.47 7.04 -3.49
C ALA A 195 -7.45 8.12 -3.06
N ARG A 196 -7.68 8.78 -1.93
CA ARG A 196 -6.71 9.74 -1.36
C ARG A 196 -5.42 9.06 -0.90
N ALA A 197 -5.51 7.89 -0.27
CA ALA A 197 -4.34 7.16 0.20
C ALA A 197 -3.43 6.69 -0.95
N THR A 198 -4.01 6.12 -2.01
CA THR A 198 -3.27 5.73 -3.22
C THR A 198 -2.67 6.92 -3.96
N GLY A 199 -3.33 8.08 -3.94
CA GLY A 199 -2.75 9.34 -4.42
C GLY A 199 -1.47 9.74 -3.68
N ARG A 200 -1.48 9.65 -2.34
CA ARG A 200 -0.29 9.91 -1.52
C ARG A 200 0.84 8.89 -1.75
N ILE A 201 0.49 7.62 -1.98
CA ILE A 201 1.49 6.59 -2.32
C ILE A 201 2.17 6.95 -3.64
N ARG A 202 1.39 7.30 -4.68
CA ARG A 202 1.95 7.74 -5.96
C ARG A 202 2.88 8.94 -5.82
N GLU A 203 2.42 9.99 -5.12
CA GLU A 203 3.23 11.19 -4.89
C GLU A 203 4.56 10.85 -4.19
N ALA A 204 4.54 9.99 -3.17
CA ALA A 204 5.75 9.57 -2.47
C ALA A 204 6.66 8.65 -3.32
N THR A 205 6.08 7.82 -4.21
CA THR A 205 6.84 6.98 -5.16
C THR A 205 7.52 7.83 -6.24
N ASP A 206 6.84 8.86 -6.73
CA ASP A 206 7.37 9.81 -7.71
C ASP A 206 8.53 10.63 -7.10
N ASP A 207 8.43 11.00 -5.83
CA ASP A 207 9.47 11.74 -5.08
C ASP A 207 10.60 10.84 -4.51
N LEU A 208 10.72 9.58 -4.94
CA LEU A 208 11.87 8.74 -4.55
C LEU A 208 13.18 9.33 -5.09
N ARG A 209 14.16 9.54 -4.19
CA ARG A 209 15.35 10.34 -4.47
C ARG A 209 16.63 9.53 -4.47
N GLY A 210 17.32 9.42 -5.60
CA GLY A 210 18.62 8.76 -5.70
C GLY A 210 19.79 9.69 -5.35
N LYS A 211 20.92 9.12 -4.94
CA LYS A 211 22.19 9.85 -4.82
C LYS A 211 23.30 9.19 -5.59
N LEU A 212 24.27 10.00 -6.02
CA LEU A 212 25.56 9.57 -6.52
C LEU A 212 26.60 10.59 -6.09
N GLY A 213 27.55 10.21 -5.23
CA GLY A 213 28.51 11.16 -4.64
C GLY A 213 29.83 10.56 -4.18
N GLY A 214 30.04 9.26 -4.41
CA GLY A 214 31.24 8.55 -3.97
C GLY A 214 31.28 8.32 -2.46
N ALA A 215 32.48 8.00 -1.97
CA ALA A 215 32.71 7.45 -0.63
C ALA A 215 32.12 8.23 0.55
N SER A 216 31.96 9.56 0.44
CA SER A 216 31.38 10.39 1.51
C SER A 216 30.49 11.52 1.00
N GLY A 217 29.97 11.41 -0.23
CA GLY A 217 29.10 12.43 -0.82
C GLY A 217 29.80 13.70 -1.32
N THR A 218 31.08 13.63 -1.67
CA THR A 218 31.92 14.80 -2.03
C THR A 218 32.55 14.71 -3.41
N TYR A 219 32.29 13.64 -4.15
CA TYR A 219 32.89 13.38 -5.47
C TYR A 219 34.43 13.33 -5.46
N ALA A 220 35.07 13.17 -4.28
CA ALA A 220 36.52 13.33 -4.15
C ALA A 220 37.35 12.43 -5.09
N ALA A 221 36.97 11.15 -5.24
CA ALA A 221 37.64 10.24 -6.16
C ALA A 221 37.43 10.63 -7.63
N HIS A 222 36.20 11.00 -7.97
CA HIS A 222 35.84 11.48 -9.30
C HIS A 222 36.63 12.74 -9.69
N HIS A 223 36.62 13.76 -8.82
CA HIS A 223 37.32 15.03 -9.04
C HIS A 223 38.84 14.87 -9.09
N ALA A 224 39.41 13.95 -8.29
CA ALA A 224 40.85 13.68 -8.34
C ALA A 224 41.30 13.08 -9.69
N ALA A 225 40.43 12.28 -10.32
CA ALA A 225 40.74 11.64 -11.60
C ALA A 225 40.42 12.53 -12.81
N TYR A 226 39.27 13.23 -12.78
CA TYR A 226 38.87 14.19 -13.83
C TYR A 226 38.40 15.49 -13.18
N PRO A 227 39.30 16.45 -12.93
CA PRO A 227 38.98 17.69 -12.21
C PRO A 227 38.13 18.67 -13.02
N ASP A 228 38.15 18.56 -14.35
CA ASP A 228 37.44 19.46 -15.27
C ASP A 228 36.00 18.99 -15.59
N VAL A 229 35.59 17.82 -15.10
CA VAL A 229 34.21 17.31 -15.24
C VAL A 229 33.35 17.85 -14.10
N ASP A 230 32.17 18.39 -14.44
CA ASP A 230 31.14 18.78 -13.48
C ASP A 230 30.41 17.55 -12.94
N TRP A 231 31.01 16.91 -11.93
CA TRP A 231 30.49 15.68 -11.33
C TRP A 231 29.11 15.82 -10.67
N PRO A 232 28.79 16.93 -9.96
CA PRO A 232 27.43 17.17 -9.50
C PRO A 232 26.40 17.18 -10.64
N ALA A 233 26.67 17.87 -11.75
CA ALA A 233 25.75 17.89 -12.89
C ALA A 233 25.63 16.52 -13.58
N PHE A 234 26.74 15.78 -13.69
CA PHE A 234 26.74 14.40 -14.20
C PHE A 234 25.90 13.48 -13.30
N ALA A 235 26.04 13.58 -11.99
CA ALA A 235 25.31 12.78 -11.02
C ALA A 235 23.80 13.07 -11.07
N GLU A 236 23.41 14.36 -11.13
CA GLU A 236 22.01 14.76 -11.29
C GLU A 236 21.40 14.15 -12.55
N ALA A 237 22.04 14.36 -13.70
CA ALA A 237 21.58 13.79 -14.98
C ALA A 237 21.43 12.27 -14.91
N PHE A 238 22.45 11.56 -14.41
CA PHE A 238 22.44 10.10 -14.28
C PHE A 238 21.29 9.60 -13.39
N VAL A 239 21.07 10.22 -12.23
CA VAL A 239 19.99 9.83 -11.31
C VAL A 239 18.62 10.11 -11.93
N THR A 240 18.45 11.25 -12.60
CA THR A 240 17.19 11.59 -13.27
C THR A 240 16.90 10.72 -14.49
N ASP A 241 17.93 10.26 -15.22
CA ASP A 241 17.78 9.32 -16.34
C ASP A 241 17.30 7.93 -15.87
N LEU A 242 17.58 7.57 -14.60
CA LEU A 242 17.00 6.39 -13.95
C LEU A 242 15.54 6.62 -13.47
N GLY A 243 15.01 7.82 -13.68
CA GLY A 243 13.67 8.24 -13.29
C GLY A 243 13.54 8.73 -11.85
N LEU A 244 14.63 8.81 -11.08
CA LEU A 244 14.59 9.21 -9.68
C LEU A 244 14.85 10.72 -9.53
N GLU A 245 14.31 11.32 -8.47
CA GLU A 245 14.69 12.67 -8.07
C GLU A 245 16.15 12.69 -7.55
N PHE A 246 16.87 13.79 -7.72
CA PHE A 246 18.28 13.85 -7.30
C PHE A 246 18.44 14.40 -5.88
N GLU A 247 19.08 13.61 -5.01
CA GLU A 247 19.51 14.04 -3.69
C GLU A 247 20.97 14.50 -3.70
N SER A 248 21.16 15.82 -3.70
CA SER A 248 22.46 16.46 -3.88
C SER A 248 23.34 16.48 -2.63
N LEU A 249 22.76 16.44 -1.43
CA LEU A 249 23.48 16.59 -0.17
C LEU A 249 23.40 15.32 0.66
N THR A 250 24.37 14.43 0.46
CA THR A 250 24.42 13.15 1.16
C THR A 250 25.75 12.92 1.87
N THR A 251 25.77 11.91 2.73
CA THR A 251 27.01 11.32 3.22
C THR A 251 27.41 10.17 2.29
N GLN A 252 27.94 9.08 2.84
CA GLN A 252 28.14 7.87 2.06
C GLN A 252 26.80 7.19 1.70
N VAL A 253 25.74 7.40 2.48
CA VAL A 253 24.39 6.87 2.22
C VAL A 253 23.43 7.98 1.79
N ASN A 254 22.38 7.60 1.06
CA ASN A 254 21.18 8.45 0.95
C ASN A 254 20.46 8.50 2.32
N PRO A 255 19.93 9.65 2.76
CA PRO A 255 19.30 9.78 4.08
C PRO A 255 18.01 8.99 4.27
N CYS A 256 17.38 8.52 3.17
CA CYS A 256 16.19 7.66 3.17
C CYS A 256 14.91 8.31 3.74
N ASP A 257 14.86 9.65 3.83
CA ASP A 257 13.64 10.38 4.21
C ASP A 257 12.50 10.15 3.20
N ASP A 258 12.85 9.99 1.92
CA ASP A 258 11.94 9.65 0.83
C ASP A 258 11.30 8.25 1.00
N LEU A 259 12.10 7.26 1.41
CA LEU A 259 11.58 5.92 1.73
C LEU A 259 10.68 5.97 2.96
N ALA A 260 11.03 6.74 3.99
CA ALA A 260 10.18 6.91 5.17
C ALA A 260 8.82 7.54 4.80
N ALA A 261 8.82 8.57 3.95
CA ALA A 261 7.60 9.20 3.45
C ALA A 261 6.72 8.19 2.67
N LEU A 262 7.33 7.36 1.83
CA LEU A 262 6.61 6.29 1.13
C LEU A 262 6.02 5.26 2.10
N PHE A 263 6.79 4.81 3.10
CA PHE A 263 6.30 3.85 4.09
C PHE A 263 5.12 4.40 4.89
N ASP A 264 5.14 5.69 5.26
CA ASP A 264 4.02 6.35 5.91
C ASP A 264 2.79 6.49 4.98
N ALA A 265 3.00 6.74 3.69
CA ALA A 265 1.91 6.75 2.71
C ALA A 265 1.24 5.37 2.59
N VAL A 266 2.04 4.30 2.51
CA VAL A 266 1.55 2.91 2.46
C VAL A 266 0.79 2.54 3.74
N ARG A 267 1.34 2.90 4.92
CA ARG A 267 0.63 2.73 6.20
C ARG A 267 -0.72 3.41 6.20
N GLY A 268 -0.80 4.60 5.62
CA GLY A 268 -2.05 5.34 5.51
C GLY A 268 -3.12 4.63 4.67
N ALA A 269 -2.75 3.81 3.67
CA ALA A 269 -3.70 2.94 2.98
C ALA A 269 -4.07 1.72 3.83
N ASN A 270 -3.10 1.11 4.49
CA ASN A 270 -3.32 -0.02 5.41
C ASN A 270 -4.29 0.35 6.54
N ASP A 271 -4.18 1.56 7.10
CA ASP A 271 -5.07 2.03 8.17
C ASP A 271 -6.53 2.19 7.69
N VAL A 272 -6.75 2.53 6.41
CA VAL A 272 -8.11 2.57 5.83
C VAL A 272 -8.68 1.16 5.72
N LEU A 273 -7.86 0.19 5.31
CA LEU A 273 -8.28 -1.20 5.17
C LEU A 273 -8.45 -1.90 6.52
N LEU A 274 -7.60 -1.63 7.51
CA LEU A 274 -7.77 -2.12 8.88
C LEU A 274 -9.12 -1.68 9.46
N ASP A 275 -9.46 -0.41 9.26
CA ASP A 275 -10.74 0.15 9.69
C ASP A 275 -11.92 -0.50 8.95
N LEU A 276 -11.78 -0.77 7.65
CA LEU A 276 -12.77 -1.52 6.86
C LEU A 276 -12.93 -2.96 7.34
N ASP A 277 -11.82 -3.67 7.56
CA ASP A 277 -11.83 -5.08 7.99
C ASP A 277 -12.59 -5.23 9.32
N LEU A 278 -12.41 -4.28 10.24
CA LEU A 278 -13.13 -4.22 11.52
C LEU A 278 -14.62 -3.93 11.37
N ASP A 279 -14.99 -2.93 10.55
CA ASP A 279 -16.40 -2.59 10.31
C ASP A 279 -17.13 -3.71 9.57
N VAL A 280 -16.51 -4.32 8.56
CA VAL A 280 -17.08 -5.48 7.85
C VAL A 280 -17.24 -6.67 8.80
N TRP A 281 -16.28 -6.91 9.70
CA TRP A 281 -16.42 -7.95 10.72
C TRP A 281 -17.66 -7.70 11.60
N LEU A 282 -17.89 -6.44 12.01
CA LEU A 282 -19.08 -6.06 12.77
C LEU A 282 -20.37 -6.22 11.94
N TYR A 283 -20.38 -5.80 10.67
CA TYR A 283 -21.54 -6.00 9.80
C TYR A 283 -21.86 -7.48 9.57
N VAL A 284 -20.85 -8.35 9.47
CA VAL A 284 -21.06 -9.81 9.42
C VAL A 284 -21.62 -10.32 10.75
N SER A 285 -21.11 -9.84 11.89
CA SER A 285 -21.61 -10.18 13.22
C SER A 285 -23.08 -9.78 13.41
N ASP A 286 -23.47 -8.60 12.93
CA ASP A 286 -24.84 -8.07 12.93
C ASP A 286 -25.73 -8.70 11.84
N ARG A 287 -25.16 -9.58 10.99
CA ARG A 287 -25.80 -10.22 9.83
C ARG A 287 -26.24 -9.26 8.73
N TYR A 288 -25.74 -8.03 8.76
CA TYR A 288 -25.88 -7.06 7.69
C TYR A 288 -25.18 -7.54 6.43
N LEU A 289 -24.10 -8.30 6.59
CA LEU A 289 -23.43 -9.00 5.50
C LEU A 289 -23.57 -10.52 5.67
N GLY A 290 -24.20 -11.15 4.70
CA GLY A 290 -24.13 -12.60 4.49
C GLY A 290 -22.87 -12.97 3.71
N GLN A 291 -22.60 -14.27 3.54
CA GLN A 291 -21.56 -14.78 2.65
C GLN A 291 -22.14 -15.86 1.76
N GLU A 292 -21.86 -15.80 0.46
CA GLU A 292 -22.22 -16.88 -0.45
C GLU A 292 -21.39 -18.14 -0.13
N ALA A 293 -22.07 -19.25 0.17
CA ALA A 293 -21.38 -20.51 0.45
C ALA A 293 -20.87 -21.13 -0.85
N VAL A 294 -19.55 -21.13 -1.07
CA VAL A 294 -18.92 -21.89 -2.15
C VAL A 294 -19.08 -23.38 -1.87
N SER A 295 -19.64 -24.15 -2.80
CA SER A 295 -19.86 -25.58 -2.60
C SER A 295 -18.53 -26.31 -2.38
N GLY A 296 -18.32 -26.88 -1.18
CA GLY A 296 -17.14 -27.69 -0.85
C GLY A 296 -16.18 -27.05 0.16
N GLU A 297 -16.33 -25.76 0.50
CA GLU A 297 -15.56 -25.16 1.59
C GLU A 297 -16.12 -25.55 2.96
N THR A 298 -15.24 -25.93 3.88
CA THR A 298 -15.63 -26.26 5.27
C THR A 298 -15.43 -25.04 6.15
N GLY A 299 -16.49 -24.23 6.35
CA GLY A 299 -16.42 -22.98 7.14
C GLY A 299 -16.16 -23.18 8.65
N SER A 300 -16.57 -24.32 9.22
CA SER A 300 -16.24 -24.73 10.60
C SER A 300 -16.14 -26.24 10.67
N SER A 301 -15.13 -26.74 11.40
CA SER A 301 -14.90 -28.17 11.60
C SER A 301 -16.02 -28.88 12.39
N THR A 302 -16.91 -28.12 13.03
CA THR A 302 -18.01 -28.65 13.87
C THR A 302 -19.39 -28.08 13.55
N MET A 303 -19.49 -26.93 12.86
CA MET A 303 -20.77 -26.26 12.56
C MET A 303 -20.95 -26.01 11.05
N PRO A 304 -21.64 -26.91 10.31
CA PRO A 304 -21.70 -26.88 8.84
C PRO A 304 -22.35 -25.64 8.20
N HIS A 305 -23.08 -24.84 8.96
CA HIS A 305 -23.76 -23.62 8.49
C HIS A 305 -22.98 -22.33 8.76
N LYS A 306 -21.85 -22.40 9.48
CA LYS A 306 -21.10 -21.21 9.91
C LYS A 306 -20.15 -20.77 8.79
N VAL A 307 -20.39 -19.58 8.24
CA VAL A 307 -19.46 -18.88 7.36
C VAL A 307 -18.83 -17.75 8.17
N ASN A 308 -17.49 -17.70 8.24
CA ASN A 308 -16.74 -16.75 9.06
C ASN A 308 -16.04 -15.71 8.14
N PRO A 309 -15.87 -14.46 8.56
CA PRO A 309 -15.16 -13.43 7.79
C PRO A 309 -13.62 -13.63 7.80
N ILE A 310 -13.14 -14.85 7.51
CA ILE A 310 -11.73 -15.23 7.67
C ILE A 310 -10.78 -14.46 6.76
N ASP A 311 -11.29 -13.95 5.64
CA ASP A 311 -10.47 -13.17 4.72
C ASP A 311 -10.18 -11.79 5.30
N PHE A 312 -11.17 -11.10 5.86
CA PHE A 312 -10.99 -9.84 6.60
C PHE A 312 -10.12 -10.03 7.86
N GLU A 313 -10.33 -11.10 8.64
CA GLU A 313 -9.48 -11.41 9.80
C GLU A 313 -8.01 -11.69 9.40
N ASN A 314 -7.79 -12.29 8.23
CA ASN A 314 -6.45 -12.52 7.70
C ASN A 314 -5.81 -11.22 7.22
N SER A 315 -6.60 -10.36 6.56
CA SER A 315 -6.15 -9.03 6.16
C SER A 315 -5.74 -8.22 7.37
N GLU A 316 -6.61 -8.09 8.37
CA GLU A 316 -6.38 -7.32 9.60
C GLU A 316 -5.02 -7.68 10.25
N GLY A 317 -4.76 -8.99 10.40
CA GLY A 317 -3.52 -9.48 10.99
C GLY A 317 -2.28 -9.17 10.16
N ASN A 318 -2.36 -9.29 8.84
CA ASN A 318 -1.23 -9.00 7.94
C ASN A 318 -0.97 -7.49 7.82
N LEU A 319 -2.00 -6.67 7.69
CA LEU A 319 -1.87 -5.21 7.63
C LEU A 319 -1.33 -4.64 8.95
N SER A 320 -1.75 -5.18 10.09
CA SER A 320 -1.17 -4.82 11.40
C SER A 320 0.33 -5.15 11.47
N LYS A 321 0.72 -6.32 10.98
CA LYS A 321 2.14 -6.72 10.89
C LYS A 321 2.92 -5.85 9.91
N ALA A 322 2.36 -5.55 8.74
CA ALA A 322 2.94 -4.65 7.76
C ALA A 322 3.20 -3.26 8.36
N ASN A 323 2.21 -2.68 9.04
CA ASN A 323 2.35 -1.36 9.68
C ASN A 323 3.42 -1.34 10.77
N SER A 324 3.54 -2.42 11.56
CA SER A 324 4.64 -2.56 12.52
C SER A 324 6.01 -2.53 11.82
N ASP A 325 6.15 -3.22 10.69
CA ASP A 325 7.43 -3.28 9.96
C ASP A 325 7.73 -1.97 9.22
N LEU A 326 6.74 -1.37 8.58
CA LEU A 326 6.86 -0.09 7.90
C LEU A 326 7.24 1.04 8.88
N THR A 327 6.64 1.06 10.07
CA THR A 327 7.01 2.02 11.13
C THR A 327 8.47 1.82 11.55
N PHE A 328 8.86 0.58 11.84
CA PHE A 328 10.25 0.27 12.20
C PHE A 328 11.23 0.66 11.08
N LEU A 329 10.90 0.35 9.83
CA LEU A 329 11.73 0.68 8.67
C LEU A 329 11.90 2.20 8.55
N ALA A 330 10.81 2.97 8.56
CA ALA A 330 10.83 4.42 8.46
C ALA A 330 11.68 5.08 9.55
N ASP A 331 11.51 4.64 10.81
CA ASP A 331 12.26 5.18 11.94
C ASP A 331 13.75 4.79 11.90
N TYR A 332 14.07 3.58 11.44
CA TYR A 332 15.43 3.05 11.53
C TYR A 332 16.33 3.55 10.39
N VAL A 333 15.84 3.57 9.14
CA VAL A 333 16.69 3.85 7.98
C VAL A 333 17.11 5.32 7.87
N THR A 334 16.43 6.22 8.58
CA THR A 334 16.71 7.67 8.60
C THR A 334 17.78 8.08 9.61
N THR A 335 18.29 7.14 10.42
CA THR A 335 19.32 7.42 11.44
C THR A 335 20.59 6.60 11.19
N SER A 336 21.71 7.28 10.94
CA SER A 336 23.02 6.65 10.77
C SER A 336 24.12 7.41 11.53
N ARG A 337 25.05 6.69 12.16
CA ARG A 337 26.14 7.31 12.93
C ARG A 337 27.16 7.96 11.99
N LEU A 338 27.44 9.25 12.20
CA LEU A 338 28.41 10.03 11.41
C LEU A 338 28.10 9.97 9.90
N GLN A 339 29.10 9.72 9.04
CA GLN A 339 28.91 9.64 7.59
C GLN A 339 28.24 8.33 7.14
N ARG A 340 28.22 7.31 8.01
CA ARG A 340 27.30 6.15 8.02
C ARG A 340 27.82 5.08 8.96
N ASP A 341 26.92 4.24 9.43
CA ASP A 341 27.20 2.86 9.80
C ASP A 341 26.48 1.89 8.85
N LEU A 342 26.71 0.57 8.98
CA LEU A 342 26.18 -0.44 8.04
C LEU A 342 24.92 -1.15 8.55
N SER A 343 24.33 -0.70 9.66
CA SER A 343 23.16 -1.38 10.24
C SER A 343 21.91 -1.30 9.36
N ASP A 344 21.81 -0.27 8.53
CA ASP A 344 20.74 -0.06 7.55
C ASP A 344 20.73 -1.10 6.43
N SER A 345 21.90 -1.65 6.05
CA SER A 345 22.05 -2.59 4.93
C SER A 345 21.23 -3.87 5.12
N THR A 346 21.24 -4.47 6.32
CA THR A 346 20.42 -5.65 6.61
C THR A 346 18.95 -5.29 6.77
N VAL A 347 18.66 -4.10 7.31
CA VAL A 347 17.29 -3.62 7.55
C VAL A 347 16.55 -3.39 6.23
N LYS A 348 17.18 -2.72 5.24
CA LYS A 348 16.58 -2.47 3.92
C LYS A 348 16.20 -3.75 3.15
N ARG A 349 16.82 -4.89 3.46
CA ARG A 349 16.44 -6.20 2.88
C ARG A 349 15.07 -6.71 3.35
N ASN A 350 14.46 -6.06 4.35
CA ASN A 350 13.14 -6.42 4.88
C ASN A 350 12.00 -5.56 4.29
N ILE A 351 12.30 -4.59 3.41
CA ILE A 351 11.25 -3.79 2.74
C ILE A 351 10.28 -4.71 1.99
N GLY A 352 10.82 -5.68 1.26
CA GLY A 352 10.03 -6.69 0.56
C GLY A 352 9.09 -7.49 1.47
N ALA A 353 9.51 -7.81 2.69
CA ALA A 353 8.69 -8.54 3.65
C ALA A 353 7.50 -7.68 4.16
N ALA A 354 7.73 -6.39 4.38
CA ALA A 354 6.66 -5.45 4.74
C ALA A 354 5.64 -5.30 3.61
N PHE A 355 6.12 -5.17 2.36
CA PHE A 355 5.26 -5.13 1.17
C PHE A 355 4.51 -6.44 0.93
N ALA A 356 5.12 -7.58 1.24
CA ALA A 356 4.47 -8.88 1.14
C ALA A 356 3.29 -9.02 2.12
N HIS A 357 3.44 -8.53 3.36
CA HIS A 357 2.31 -8.46 4.29
C HIS A 357 1.22 -7.49 3.80
N CYS A 358 1.59 -6.34 3.21
CA CYS A 358 0.62 -5.43 2.58
C CYS A 358 -0.18 -6.15 1.50
N LEU A 359 0.51 -6.78 0.53
CA LEU A 359 -0.11 -7.48 -0.59
C LEU A 359 -1.05 -8.60 -0.13
N ILE A 360 -0.64 -9.41 0.85
CA ILE A 360 -1.51 -10.44 1.43
C ILE A 360 -2.77 -9.80 2.03
N GLY A 361 -2.64 -8.67 2.72
CA GLY A 361 -3.78 -7.93 3.26
C GLY A 361 -4.73 -7.47 2.16
N TYR A 362 -4.20 -6.81 1.13
CA TYR A 362 -5.00 -6.27 0.02
C TYR A 362 -5.76 -7.37 -0.73
N ASP A 363 -5.05 -8.45 -1.10
CA ASP A 363 -5.65 -9.64 -1.71
C ASP A 363 -6.77 -10.25 -0.87
N LYS A 364 -6.60 -10.22 0.47
CA LYS A 364 -7.54 -10.81 1.41
C LYS A 364 -8.76 -9.94 1.64
N THR A 365 -8.61 -8.62 1.71
CA THR A 365 -9.74 -7.72 1.67
C THR A 365 -10.50 -7.88 0.35
N ALA A 366 -9.83 -7.90 -0.80
CA ALA A 366 -10.46 -8.09 -2.12
C ALA A 366 -11.27 -9.39 -2.17
N ALA A 367 -10.66 -10.52 -1.81
CA ALA A 367 -11.34 -11.82 -1.76
C ALA A 367 -12.49 -11.87 -0.73
N GLY A 368 -12.43 -11.07 0.34
CA GLY A 368 -13.52 -10.91 1.29
C GLY A 368 -14.69 -10.14 0.69
N LEU A 369 -14.40 -9.04 -0.01
CA LEU A 369 -15.40 -8.18 -0.66
C LEU A 369 -16.17 -8.94 -1.76
N GLU A 370 -15.52 -9.83 -2.50
CA GLU A 370 -16.18 -10.69 -3.50
C GLU A 370 -17.22 -11.65 -2.91
N LYS A 371 -17.11 -11.99 -1.62
CA LYS A 371 -17.93 -13.02 -0.98
C LYS A 371 -19.09 -12.46 -0.17
N VAL A 372 -18.97 -11.22 0.29
CA VAL A 372 -19.99 -10.61 1.16
C VAL A 372 -21.15 -10.08 0.32
N VAL A 373 -22.37 -10.33 0.81
CA VAL A 373 -23.60 -9.86 0.17
C VAL A 373 -24.44 -9.14 1.23
N PRO A 374 -24.89 -7.91 0.98
CA PRO A 374 -25.79 -7.20 1.90
C PRO A 374 -27.11 -7.94 2.11
N THR A 375 -27.52 -8.06 3.37
CA THR A 375 -28.80 -8.67 3.77
C THR A 375 -29.83 -7.57 4.00
N GLU A 376 -30.43 -7.07 2.91
CA GLU A 376 -31.39 -5.95 2.96
C GLU A 376 -32.53 -6.16 3.97
N ALA A 377 -33.08 -7.38 4.04
CA ALA A 377 -34.18 -7.68 4.96
C ALA A 377 -33.80 -7.44 6.44
N VAL A 378 -32.57 -7.79 6.83
CA VAL A 378 -32.08 -7.60 8.21
C VAL A 378 -31.86 -6.12 8.50
N MET A 379 -31.24 -5.38 7.58
CA MET A 379 -31.02 -3.94 7.76
C MET A 379 -32.34 -3.16 7.88
N ARG A 380 -33.34 -3.52 7.08
CA ARG A 380 -34.69 -2.92 7.16
C ARG A 380 -35.40 -3.28 8.46
N GLU A 381 -35.33 -4.54 8.90
CA GLU A 381 -35.93 -4.98 10.17
C GLU A 381 -35.31 -4.25 11.38
N ASP A 382 -33.99 -4.07 11.40
CA ASP A 382 -33.29 -3.32 12.45
C ASP A 382 -33.74 -1.85 12.51
N LEU A 383 -33.95 -1.20 11.37
CA LEU A 383 -34.49 0.16 11.30
C LEU A 383 -35.94 0.22 11.78
N GLU A 384 -36.80 -0.67 11.29
CA GLU A 384 -38.22 -0.73 11.64
C GLU A 384 -38.46 -1.02 13.12
N SER A 385 -37.58 -1.79 13.75
CA SER A 385 -37.62 -2.11 15.17
C SER A 385 -37.01 -1.03 16.09
N THR A 386 -36.44 0.04 15.51
CA THR A 386 -35.81 1.14 16.26
C THR A 386 -36.43 2.50 15.93
N PRO A 387 -37.74 2.73 16.16
CA PRO A 387 -38.42 3.96 15.73
C PRO A 387 -37.92 5.24 16.41
N GLU A 388 -37.27 5.16 17.58
CA GLU A 388 -36.76 6.32 18.32
C GLU A 388 -35.75 7.17 17.54
N ILE A 389 -35.09 6.59 16.52
CA ILE A 389 -34.09 7.28 15.69
C ILE A 389 -34.65 8.43 14.85
N ILE A 390 -35.97 8.47 14.59
CA ILE A 390 -36.59 9.63 13.92
C ILE A 390 -36.77 10.82 14.86
N GLY A 391 -36.55 10.65 16.16
CA GLY A 391 -36.75 11.69 17.17
C GLY A 391 -35.94 12.96 16.90
N GLU A 392 -34.73 12.83 16.36
CA GLU A 392 -33.91 13.97 15.93
C GLU A 392 -34.60 14.78 14.82
N ALA A 393 -35.17 14.11 13.80
CA ALA A 393 -35.89 14.76 12.71
C ALA A 393 -37.13 15.49 13.23
N VAL A 394 -37.92 14.83 14.06
CA VAL A 394 -39.12 15.40 14.71
C VAL A 394 -38.76 16.65 15.48
N GLN A 395 -37.76 16.57 16.36
CA GLN A 395 -37.27 17.70 17.13
C GLN A 395 -36.85 18.86 16.22
N THR A 396 -36.13 18.56 15.13
CA THR A 396 -35.59 19.57 14.23
C THR A 396 -36.68 20.29 13.45
N ILE A 397 -37.70 19.56 12.96
CA ILE A 397 -38.87 20.13 12.32
C ILE A 397 -39.65 21.01 13.30
N LEU A 398 -39.85 20.56 14.54
CA LEU A 398 -40.55 21.37 15.55
C LEU A 398 -39.80 22.66 15.92
N ARG A 399 -38.46 22.61 15.97
CA ARG A 399 -37.63 23.81 16.15
C ARG A 399 -37.77 24.78 14.98
N ARG A 400 -37.88 24.29 13.74
CA ARG A 400 -38.15 25.12 12.55
C ARG A 400 -39.45 25.90 12.69
N GLU A 401 -40.48 25.29 13.28
CA GLU A 401 -41.77 25.93 13.58
C GLU A 401 -41.77 26.82 14.84
N GLY A 402 -40.64 26.96 15.52
CA GLY A 402 -40.52 27.82 16.71
C GLY A 402 -41.03 27.22 18.01
N GLN A 403 -41.21 25.90 18.11
CA GLN A 403 -41.56 25.22 19.36
C GLN A 403 -40.35 25.20 20.31
N GLU A 404 -40.44 25.92 21.44
CA GLU A 404 -39.33 26.10 22.40
C GLU A 404 -38.98 24.82 23.18
N ASP A 405 -39.96 23.93 23.41
CA ASP A 405 -39.86 22.70 24.19
C ASP A 405 -39.77 21.41 23.35
N ALA A 406 -39.54 21.53 22.04
CA ALA A 406 -39.48 20.41 21.08
C ALA A 406 -38.58 19.24 21.53
N TYR A 407 -37.41 19.54 22.11
CA TYR A 407 -36.49 18.51 22.61
C TYR A 407 -37.05 17.76 23.82
N GLU A 408 -37.68 18.47 24.76
CA GLU A 408 -38.25 17.84 25.96
C GLU A 408 -39.48 17.00 25.61
N GLN A 409 -40.29 17.44 24.63
CA GLN A 409 -41.42 16.65 24.12
C GLN A 409 -40.98 15.30 23.52
N VAL A 410 -39.97 15.30 22.64
CA VAL A 410 -39.43 14.05 22.05
C VAL A 410 -38.74 13.19 23.11
N LYS A 411 -38.01 13.79 24.05
CA LYS A 411 -37.30 13.09 25.12
C LYS A 411 -38.26 12.43 26.12
N ASP A 412 -39.36 13.07 26.47
CA ASP A 412 -40.37 12.50 27.37
C ASP A 412 -41.08 11.28 26.75
N LEU A 413 -41.16 11.25 25.41
CA LEU A 413 -41.65 10.10 24.65
C LEU A 413 -40.63 8.95 24.62
N THR A 414 -39.35 9.24 24.33
CA THR A 414 -38.33 8.22 24.01
C THR A 414 -37.49 7.73 25.17
N ARG A 415 -37.32 8.51 26.24
CA ARG A 415 -36.32 8.19 27.27
C ARG A 415 -36.76 7.03 28.17
N GLY A 416 -36.07 5.89 28.03
CA GLY A 416 -36.22 4.72 28.90
C GLY A 416 -37.53 3.96 28.69
N LYS A 417 -38.14 4.10 27.51
CA LYS A 417 -39.37 3.44 27.09
C LYS A 417 -39.14 2.77 25.74
N ASP A 418 -39.77 1.62 25.54
CA ASP A 418 -39.88 1.03 24.20
C ASP A 418 -40.92 1.85 23.43
N VAL A 419 -40.49 2.56 22.39
CA VAL A 419 -41.35 3.41 21.57
C VAL A 419 -41.71 2.66 20.30
N THR A 420 -42.91 2.89 19.79
CA THR A 420 -43.38 2.41 18.49
C THR A 420 -43.57 3.60 17.54
N LEU A 421 -43.59 3.33 16.23
CA LEU A 421 -43.95 4.37 15.27
C LEU A 421 -45.36 4.92 15.51
N ALA A 422 -46.27 4.12 16.05
CA ALA A 422 -47.63 4.56 16.41
C ALA A 422 -47.62 5.62 17.53
N ASP A 423 -46.75 5.47 18.53
CA ASP A 423 -46.61 6.47 19.60
C ASP A 423 -46.14 7.83 19.06
N PHE A 424 -45.26 7.82 18.05
CA PHE A 424 -44.90 9.04 17.33
C PHE A 424 -46.07 9.64 16.55
N ARG A 425 -46.90 8.82 15.89
CA ARG A 425 -48.10 9.31 15.18
C ARG A 425 -49.10 9.96 16.14
N GLU A 426 -49.33 9.36 17.32
CA GLU A 426 -50.18 9.96 18.35
C GLU A 426 -49.61 11.30 18.83
N LEU A 427 -48.30 11.39 19.07
CA LEU A 427 -47.66 12.67 19.38
C LEU A 427 -47.94 13.72 18.28
N PHE A 428 -47.81 13.36 17.00
CA PHE A 428 -47.97 14.30 15.89
C PHE A 428 -49.40 14.86 15.78
N ASP A 429 -50.41 14.08 16.14
CA ASP A 429 -51.81 14.51 16.15
C ASP A 429 -52.07 15.58 17.21
N ASP A 430 -51.36 15.53 18.34
CA ASP A 430 -51.49 16.48 19.45
C ASP A 430 -50.63 17.74 19.30
N LEU A 431 -49.68 17.78 18.34
CA LEU A 431 -48.81 18.93 18.12
C LEU A 431 -49.57 20.15 17.59
N ALA A 432 -49.32 21.32 18.19
CA ALA A 432 -49.83 22.61 17.75
C ALA A 432 -49.01 23.18 16.56
N VAL A 433 -49.06 22.51 15.42
CA VAL A 433 -48.41 22.89 14.15
C VAL A 433 -49.42 22.93 13.00
N ASP A 434 -49.06 23.59 11.89
CA ASP A 434 -49.85 23.62 10.67
C ASP A 434 -50.02 22.21 10.07
N GLU A 435 -51.13 21.95 9.37
CA GLU A 435 -51.41 20.61 8.82
C GLU A 435 -50.33 20.15 7.83
N SER A 436 -49.75 21.05 7.03
CA SER A 436 -48.66 20.70 6.12
C SER A 436 -47.41 20.20 6.86
N VAL A 437 -47.11 20.77 8.03
CA VAL A 437 -46.00 20.31 8.87
C VAL A 437 -46.34 18.96 9.51
N ARG A 438 -47.60 18.77 9.92
CA ARG A 438 -48.07 17.48 10.43
C ARG A 438 -47.97 16.38 9.37
N GLU A 439 -48.27 16.70 8.11
CA GLU A 439 -48.06 15.79 6.97
C GLU A 439 -46.57 15.44 6.79
N GLU A 440 -45.65 16.42 6.82
CA GLU A 440 -44.19 16.17 6.79
C GLU A 440 -43.74 15.22 7.92
N LEU A 441 -44.20 15.44 9.15
CA LEU A 441 -43.89 14.56 10.29
C LEU A 441 -44.47 13.15 10.09
N ARG A 442 -45.66 13.04 9.48
CA ARG A 442 -46.30 11.76 9.14
C ARG A 442 -45.60 10.99 8.03
N GLU A 443 -44.79 11.63 7.21
CA GLU A 443 -43.98 10.98 6.18
C GLU A 443 -42.71 10.33 6.74
N LEU A 444 -42.21 10.79 7.89
CA LEU A 444 -41.02 10.22 8.51
C LEU A 444 -41.19 8.73 8.82
N THR A 445 -40.22 7.94 8.39
CA THR A 445 -40.05 6.52 8.75
C THR A 445 -38.57 6.26 9.05
N PRO A 446 -38.24 5.28 9.90
CA PRO A 446 -36.85 4.87 10.12
C PRO A 446 -36.10 4.53 8.82
N THR A 447 -36.75 3.82 7.90
CA THR A 447 -36.15 3.39 6.63
C THR A 447 -36.04 4.50 5.58
N GLY A 448 -36.86 5.55 5.67
CA GLY A 448 -36.81 6.71 4.78
C GLY A 448 -35.99 7.89 5.31
N TYR A 449 -35.54 7.84 6.57
CA TYR A 449 -34.77 8.91 7.21
C TYR A 449 -33.27 8.78 6.95
N THR A 450 -32.87 8.57 5.69
CA THR A 450 -31.47 8.44 5.26
C THR A 450 -30.86 9.75 4.74
N GLY A 451 -31.64 10.83 4.72
CA GLY A 451 -31.20 12.14 4.24
C GLY A 451 -30.79 12.09 2.76
N VAL A 452 -29.62 12.63 2.46
CA VAL A 452 -29.03 12.66 1.10
C VAL A 452 -27.93 11.60 0.93
N ALA A 453 -27.90 10.54 1.75
CA ALA A 453 -26.84 9.55 1.72
C ALA A 453 -26.64 8.92 0.34
N ASP A 454 -27.74 8.67 -0.38
CA ASP A 454 -27.75 8.20 -1.76
C ASP A 454 -27.03 9.16 -2.72
N GLU A 455 -27.31 10.47 -2.63
CA GLU A 455 -26.72 11.50 -3.48
C GLU A 455 -25.22 11.66 -3.21
N LEU A 456 -24.77 11.47 -1.96
CA LEU A 456 -23.35 11.56 -1.59
C LEU A 456 -22.48 10.50 -2.27
N VAL A 457 -23.06 9.42 -2.79
CA VAL A 457 -22.30 8.41 -3.56
C VAL A 457 -21.81 8.99 -4.89
N ASP A 458 -22.47 10.03 -5.43
CA ASP A 458 -22.06 10.70 -6.67
C ASP A 458 -20.75 11.49 -6.50
N ASP A 459 -20.31 11.79 -5.27
CA ASP A 459 -19.01 12.43 -4.99
C ASP A 459 -17.80 11.50 -5.27
N LEU A 460 -18.03 10.23 -5.65
CA LEU A 460 -16.99 9.31 -6.12
C LEU A 460 -16.58 9.54 -7.59
N GLU A 461 -17.31 10.37 -8.35
CA GLU A 461 -17.06 10.63 -9.78
C GLU A 461 -15.79 11.45 -10.10
#